data_AF-A0A7J4NSA9-F1
#
_entry.id   AF-A0A7J4NSA9-F1
#
_cell.length_a   1.000
_cell.length_b   1.000
_cell.length_c   1.000
_cell.angle_alpha   90.00
_cell.angle_beta   90.00
_cell.angle_gamma   90.00
#
_symmetry.space_group_name_H-M   'P 1'
#
loop_
_entity.id
_entity.type
_entity.pdbx_description
1 polymer ?
#
loop_
_entity_poly.entity_id
_entity_poly.type
_entity_poly.pdbx_seq_one_letter_code
_entity_poly.pdbx_strand_id
1 'polypeptide(L)'
;LCSAVLDNHLHQGNELNLDPSRILWPRVLDMNDRTLRSAAIGLGGPANGMAREERFDITAASEVMAILALARDYEDLRFRLGEIVIGPSRDGRPIKANDIEAAGAMALLMRTAFLPNLVQTTEGTPAFIHAGPFANIAH
;
A
#
# COMPACT_ATOMS: atom_id res chain seq x y z
N LEU A 1 -3.09 5.17 3.49
CA LEU A 1 -2.78 6.43 2.77
C LEU A 1 -2.98 6.25 1.26
N CYS A 2 -2.17 5.45 0.56
CA CYS A 2 -2.24 5.30 -0.91
C CYS A 2 -3.66 5.00 -1.43
N SER A 3 -4.36 4.06 -0.80
CA SER A 3 -5.75 3.72 -1.14
C SER A 3 -6.73 4.90 -1.00
N ALA A 4 -6.54 5.76 0.01
CA ALA A 4 -7.37 6.94 0.20
C ALA A 4 -7.07 8.03 -0.84
N VAL A 5 -5.79 8.25 -1.17
CA VAL A 5 -5.38 9.19 -2.22
C VAL A 5 -5.88 8.73 -3.59
N LEU A 6 -5.82 7.43 -3.87
CA LEU A 6 -6.36 6.81 -5.08
C LEU A 6 -7.86 7.11 -5.22
N ASP A 7 -8.67 6.81 -4.20
CA ASP A 7 -10.12 7.06 -4.28
C ASP A 7 -10.46 8.55 -4.31
N ASN A 8 -9.64 9.40 -3.67
CA ASN A 8 -9.78 10.86 -3.80
C ASN A 8 -9.47 11.33 -5.24
N HIS A 9 -8.42 10.81 -5.87
CA HIS A 9 -8.11 11.11 -7.28
C HIS A 9 -9.26 10.70 -8.20
N LEU A 10 -9.85 9.53 -7.97
CA LEU A 10 -11.04 9.08 -8.69
C LEU A 10 -12.23 10.04 -8.49
N HIS A 11 -12.42 10.54 -7.27
CA HIS A 11 -13.52 11.44 -6.93
C HIS A 11 -13.35 12.86 -7.50
N GLN A 12 -12.12 13.39 -7.52
CA GLN A 12 -11.83 14.79 -7.89
C GLN A 12 -11.70 15.03 -9.40
N GLY A 13 -11.96 14.02 -10.24
CA GLY A 13 -11.98 14.17 -11.70
C GLY A 13 -11.24 13.09 -12.47
N ASN A 14 -10.47 12.23 -11.79
CA ASN A 14 -9.76 11.10 -12.38
C ASN A 14 -8.95 11.48 -13.64
N GLU A 15 -8.11 12.52 -13.54
CA GLU A 15 -7.36 13.06 -14.69
C GLU A 15 -6.43 12.03 -15.34
N LEU A 16 -5.97 11.04 -14.57
CA LEU A 16 -5.15 9.91 -15.05
C LEU A 16 -5.95 8.84 -15.80
N ASN A 17 -7.28 9.00 -15.91
CA ASN A 17 -8.20 8.06 -16.54
C ASN A 17 -8.08 6.63 -16.00
N LEU A 18 -7.85 6.50 -14.68
CA LEU A 18 -7.73 5.22 -13.98
C LEU A 18 -9.03 4.42 -14.15
N ASP A 19 -8.94 3.14 -14.47
CA ASP A 19 -10.11 2.27 -14.59
C ASP A 19 -10.53 1.75 -13.20
N PRO A 20 -11.70 2.18 -12.68
CA PRO A 20 -12.13 1.82 -11.33
C PRO A 20 -12.46 0.34 -11.17
N SER A 21 -12.72 -0.37 -12.27
CA SER A 21 -13.00 -1.80 -12.29
C SER A 21 -11.72 -2.66 -12.29
N ARG A 22 -10.55 -2.03 -12.45
CA ARG A 22 -9.25 -2.72 -12.58
C ARG A 22 -8.22 -2.24 -11.55
N ILE A 23 -8.67 -1.73 -10.40
CA ILE A 23 -7.78 -1.35 -9.30
C ILE A 23 -7.07 -2.60 -8.76
N LEU A 24 -5.75 -2.56 -8.75
CA LEU A 24 -4.90 -3.65 -8.25
C LEU A 24 -4.57 -3.47 -6.77
N TRP A 25 -4.48 -2.21 -6.33
CA TRP A 25 -4.06 -1.81 -4.99
C TRP A 25 -5.13 -2.08 -3.92
N PRO A 26 -4.89 -3.00 -2.97
CA PRO A 26 -5.84 -3.30 -1.92
C PRO A 26 -5.76 -2.31 -0.76
N ARG A 27 -6.74 -2.39 0.15
CA ARG A 27 -6.58 -1.89 1.51
C ARG A 27 -5.93 -2.96 2.39
N VAL A 28 -5.41 -2.56 3.55
CA VAL A 28 -4.82 -3.52 4.49
C VAL A 28 -5.23 -3.26 5.93
N LEU A 29 -5.30 -4.34 6.71
CA LEU A 29 -5.57 -4.33 8.14
C LEU A 29 -4.80 -5.48 8.79
N ASP A 30 -4.11 -5.24 9.91
CA ASP A 30 -3.39 -6.31 10.61
C ASP A 30 -4.31 -7.07 11.56
N MET A 31 -5.36 -7.69 11.01
CA MET A 31 -6.34 -8.50 11.75
C MET A 31 -6.83 -9.65 10.88
N ASN A 32 -7.13 -10.79 11.52
CA ASN A 32 -7.70 -11.95 10.85
C ASN A 32 -9.22 -11.76 10.60
N ASP A 33 -9.56 -10.82 9.72
CA ASP A 33 -10.96 -10.52 9.39
C ASP A 33 -11.33 -11.03 8.00
N ARG A 34 -12.03 -12.17 7.98
CA ARG A 34 -12.49 -12.79 6.72
C ARG A 34 -13.57 -11.98 6.00
N THR A 35 -14.29 -11.10 6.70
CA THR A 35 -15.46 -10.40 6.15
C THR A 35 -15.04 -9.29 5.18
N LEU A 36 -13.80 -8.80 5.30
CA LEU A 36 -13.24 -7.75 4.45
C LEU A 36 -12.51 -8.28 3.20
N ARG A 37 -12.57 -9.60 2.93
CA ARG A 37 -11.97 -10.19 1.73
C ARG A 37 -12.59 -9.68 0.43
N SER A 38 -13.87 -9.33 0.46
CA SER A 38 -14.56 -8.60 -0.61
C SER A 38 -15.55 -7.63 0.05
N ALA A 39 -15.49 -6.37 -0.35
CA ALA A 39 -16.29 -5.29 0.19
C ALA A 39 -16.74 -4.34 -0.92
N ALA A 40 -17.87 -3.66 -0.71
CA ALA A 40 -18.26 -2.51 -1.51
C ALA A 40 -17.90 -1.22 -0.74
N ILE A 41 -17.20 -0.30 -1.39
CA ILE A 41 -16.84 1.01 -0.83
C ILE A 41 -17.47 2.14 -1.66
N GLY A 42 -17.36 3.38 -1.19
CA GLY A 42 -17.85 4.56 -1.93
C GLY A 42 -19.38 4.62 -2.08
N LEU A 43 -20.10 3.98 -1.16
CA LEU A 43 -21.57 3.98 -1.11
C LEU A 43 -22.11 5.25 -0.43
N GLY A 44 -23.41 5.52 -0.62
CA GLY A 44 -24.11 6.62 0.07
C GLY A 44 -24.23 7.92 -0.73
N GLY A 45 -24.03 7.87 -2.05
CA GLY A 45 -24.30 8.98 -2.97
C GLY A 45 -23.05 9.76 -3.41
N PRO A 46 -23.22 10.79 -4.26
CA PRO A 46 -22.11 11.45 -4.96
C PRO A 46 -21.04 12.06 -4.07
N ALA A 47 -21.39 12.47 -2.84
CA ALA A 47 -20.46 13.07 -1.89
C ALA A 47 -19.45 12.06 -1.29
N ASN A 48 -19.72 10.76 -1.40
CA ASN A 48 -18.92 9.72 -0.73
C ASN A 48 -17.95 9.00 -1.69
N GLY A 49 -17.78 9.53 -2.91
CA GLY A 49 -16.94 8.93 -3.93
C GLY A 49 -17.70 7.98 -4.86
N MET A 50 -16.95 7.11 -5.52
CA MET A 50 -17.46 6.17 -6.52
C MET A 50 -17.61 4.77 -5.93
N ALA A 51 -18.78 4.17 -6.13
CA ALA A 51 -19.03 2.80 -5.73
C ALA A 51 -18.14 1.83 -6.53
N ARG A 52 -17.39 0.97 -5.83
CA ARG A 52 -16.58 -0.10 -6.43
C ARG A 52 -16.36 -1.27 -5.46
N GLU A 53 -15.98 -2.41 -6.03
CA GLU A 53 -15.46 -3.54 -5.26
C GLU A 53 -14.06 -3.21 -4.72
N GLU A 54 -13.77 -3.73 -3.53
CA GLU A 54 -12.50 -3.59 -2.83
C GLU A 54 -12.17 -4.89 -2.09
N ARG A 55 -10.88 -5.12 -1.83
CA ARG A 55 -10.41 -6.16 -0.93
C ARG A 55 -9.51 -5.60 0.15
N PHE A 56 -9.48 -6.28 1.29
CA PHE A 56 -8.51 -6.04 2.34
C PHE A 56 -7.60 -7.26 2.50
N ASP A 57 -6.31 -7.00 2.47
CA ASP A 57 -5.28 -7.98 2.75
C ASP A 57 -4.73 -7.77 4.18
N ILE A 58 -4.15 -8.80 4.77
CA ILE A 58 -3.43 -8.63 6.04
C ILE A 58 -2.19 -7.76 5.81
N THR A 59 -1.82 -6.88 6.75
CA THR A 59 -0.73 -5.90 6.56
C THR A 59 0.59 -6.51 6.11
N ALA A 60 0.95 -7.70 6.59
CA ALA A 60 2.15 -8.43 6.18
C ALA A 60 2.19 -8.82 4.69
N ALA A 61 1.02 -8.92 4.04
CA ALA A 61 0.88 -9.20 2.61
C ALA A 61 1.02 -7.95 1.73
N SER A 62 1.11 -6.74 2.31
CA SER A 62 1.24 -5.51 1.55
C SER A 62 2.57 -5.45 0.79
N GLU A 63 2.54 -4.98 -0.46
CA GLU A 63 3.76 -4.66 -1.20
C GLU A 63 4.63 -3.61 -0.46
N VAL A 64 4.04 -2.74 0.36
CA VAL A 64 4.79 -1.84 1.26
C VAL A 64 5.67 -2.61 2.23
N MET A 65 5.20 -3.75 2.76
CA MET A 65 5.98 -4.59 3.67
C MET A 65 7.15 -5.27 2.94
N ALA A 66 6.92 -5.75 1.71
CA ALA A 66 7.97 -6.31 0.88
C ALA A 66 9.03 -5.24 0.52
N ILE A 67 8.60 -4.03 0.17
CA ILE A 67 9.47 -2.89 -0.12
C ILE A 67 10.26 -2.48 1.12
N LEU A 68 9.65 -2.43 2.30
CA LEU A 68 10.33 -2.13 3.56
C LEU A 68 11.50 -3.10 3.81
N ALA A 69 11.29 -4.40 3.57
CA ALA A 69 12.31 -5.42 3.77
C ALA A 69 13.41 -5.44 2.68
N LEU A 70 13.15 -4.87 1.50
CA LEU A 70 14.08 -4.91 0.34
C LEU A 70 14.80 -3.58 0.07
N ALA A 71 14.30 -2.47 0.59
CA ALA A 71 14.90 -1.15 0.38
C ALA A 71 16.25 -1.05 1.09
N ARG A 72 17.26 -0.53 0.38
CA ARG A 72 18.64 -0.43 0.89
C ARG A 72 18.87 0.82 1.75
N ASP A 73 18.14 1.87 1.43
CA ASP A 73 18.18 3.17 2.11
C ASP A 73 16.83 3.88 1.92
N TYR A 74 16.68 5.05 2.53
CA TYR A 74 15.42 5.79 2.52
C TYR A 74 15.08 6.38 1.15
N GLU A 75 16.08 6.65 0.30
CA GLU A 75 15.87 7.12 -1.07
C GLU A 75 15.32 5.97 -1.93
N ASP A 76 15.92 4.79 -1.84
CA ASP A 76 15.46 3.54 -2.47
C ASP A 76 14.06 3.16 -1.99
N LEU A 77 13.75 3.33 -0.69
CA LEU A 77 12.41 3.13 -0.15
C LEU A 77 11.39 4.04 -0.85
N ARG A 78 11.64 5.35 -0.91
CA ARG A 78 10.73 6.31 -1.58
C ARG A 78 10.59 6.00 -3.07
N PHE A 79 11.69 5.65 -3.73
CA PHE A 79 11.70 5.29 -5.14
C PHE A 79 10.79 4.08 -5.40
N ARG A 80 11.00 2.98 -4.67
CA ARG A 80 10.22 1.74 -4.80
C ARG A 80 8.75 1.94 -4.48
N LEU A 81 8.42 2.69 -3.43
CA LEU A 81 7.04 3.05 -3.10
C LEU A 81 6.37 3.82 -4.24
N GLY A 82 7.12 4.62 -5.01
CA GLY A 82 6.62 5.34 -6.17
C GLY A 82 6.40 4.46 -7.40
N GLU A 83 7.15 3.36 -7.53
CA GLU A 83 7.07 2.45 -8.67
C GLU A 83 5.93 1.44 -8.61
N ILE A 84 5.27 1.32 -7.45
CA ILE A 84 4.08 0.48 -7.23
C ILE A 84 3.01 0.81 -8.29
N VAL A 85 2.55 -0.19 -9.03
CA VAL A 85 1.42 -0.05 -9.97
C VAL A 85 0.12 -0.25 -9.22
N ILE A 86 -0.72 0.79 -9.17
CA ILE A 86 -1.98 0.78 -8.42
C ILE A 86 -3.18 0.31 -9.25
N GLY A 87 -3.06 0.37 -10.57
CA GLY A 87 -4.08 -0.04 -11.53
C GLY A 87 -3.76 0.51 -12.92
N PRO A 88 -4.42 0.02 -13.97
CA PRO A 88 -4.29 0.58 -15.30
C PRO A 88 -5.29 1.72 -15.52
N SER A 89 -4.96 2.63 -16.42
CA SER A 89 -5.96 3.50 -17.05
C SER A 89 -6.84 2.72 -18.03
N ARG A 90 -7.92 3.35 -18.51
CA ARG A 90 -8.86 2.72 -19.45
C ARG A 90 -8.22 2.34 -20.80
N ASP A 91 -7.17 3.04 -21.20
CA ASP A 91 -6.33 2.74 -22.38
C ASP A 91 -5.22 1.72 -22.09
N GLY A 92 -5.11 1.22 -20.85
CA GLY A 92 -4.20 0.14 -20.46
C GLY A 92 -2.82 0.58 -19.99
N ARG A 93 -2.53 1.89 -19.92
CA ARG A 93 -1.29 2.40 -19.34
C ARG A 93 -1.24 2.07 -17.83
N PRO A 94 -0.14 1.53 -17.29
CA PRO A 94 -0.01 1.33 -15.86
C PRO A 94 0.07 2.69 -15.16
N ILE A 95 -0.76 2.88 -14.13
CA ILE A 95 -0.72 4.03 -13.23
C ILE A 95 0.01 3.63 -11.96
N LYS A 96 0.97 4.45 -11.57
CA LYS A 96 1.83 4.21 -10.41
C LYS A 96 1.42 5.06 -9.21
N ALA A 97 1.85 4.68 -8.01
CA ALA A 97 1.64 5.48 -6.81
C ALA A 97 2.30 6.87 -6.88
N ASN A 98 3.37 7.02 -7.67
CA ASN A 98 3.98 8.32 -7.94
C ASN A 98 3.11 9.22 -8.83
N ASP A 99 2.29 8.65 -9.72
CA ASP A 99 1.40 9.42 -10.61
C ASP A 99 0.27 10.12 -9.83
N ILE A 100 -0.11 9.59 -8.67
CA ILE A 100 -1.05 10.20 -7.72
C ILE A 100 -0.35 10.87 -6.53
N GLU A 101 0.95 11.17 -6.67
CA GLU A 101 1.78 11.88 -5.67
C GLU A 101 1.84 11.23 -4.27
N ALA A 102 1.51 9.94 -4.15
CA ALA A 102 1.45 9.27 -2.85
C ALA A 102 2.82 8.87 -2.29
N ALA A 103 3.83 8.72 -3.15
CA ALA A 103 5.14 8.14 -2.81
C ALA A 103 5.85 8.86 -1.64
N GLY A 104 5.94 10.20 -1.70
CA GLY A 104 6.65 10.98 -0.68
C GLY A 104 5.96 10.92 0.69
N ALA A 105 4.64 11.01 0.71
CA ALA A 105 3.86 10.93 1.94
C ALA A 105 3.88 9.52 2.55
N MET A 106 3.87 8.47 1.71
CA MET A 106 4.10 7.09 2.19
C MET A 106 5.49 6.93 2.80
N ALA A 107 6.54 7.40 2.12
CA ALA A 107 7.90 7.33 2.66
C ALA A 107 8.01 8.05 4.01
N LEU A 108 7.40 9.23 4.15
CA LEU A 108 7.38 9.99 5.40
C LEU A 108 6.74 9.20 6.56
N LEU A 109 5.62 8.52 6.33
CA LEU A 109 5.00 7.65 7.34
C LEU A 109 5.91 6.47 7.73
N MET A 110 6.73 6.00 6.80
CA MET A 110 7.66 4.89 7.01
C MET A 110 9.00 5.32 7.63
N ARG A 111 9.27 6.62 7.80
CA ARG A 111 10.59 7.14 8.22
C ARG A 111 11.16 6.45 9.46
N THR A 112 10.36 6.31 10.52
CA THR A 112 10.82 5.62 11.73
C THR A 112 10.73 4.10 11.60
N ALA A 113 9.72 3.61 10.88
CA ALA A 113 9.52 2.17 10.66
C ALA A 113 10.65 1.54 9.83
N PHE A 114 11.41 2.34 9.07
CA PHE A 114 12.59 1.93 8.29
C PHE A 114 13.81 1.63 9.16
N LEU A 115 13.82 2.04 10.44
CA LEU A 115 14.93 1.75 11.34
C LEU A 115 14.77 0.34 11.96
N PRO A 116 15.80 -0.51 11.95
CA PRO A 116 15.78 -1.81 12.63
C PRO A 116 15.59 -1.67 14.13
N ASN A 117 14.82 -2.58 14.74
CA ASN A 117 14.59 -2.58 16.18
C ASN A 117 15.61 -3.49 16.86
N LEU A 118 16.46 -2.91 17.71
CA LEU A 118 17.41 -3.66 18.53
C LEU A 118 16.72 -4.19 19.79
N VAL A 119 16.84 -5.49 20.01
CA VAL A 119 16.39 -6.20 21.21
C VAL A 119 17.49 -7.15 21.69
N GLN A 120 17.20 -8.00 22.67
CA GLN A 120 18.13 -9.01 23.18
C GLN A 120 17.43 -10.35 23.40
N THR A 121 18.20 -11.44 23.30
CA THR A 121 17.76 -12.79 23.70
C THR A 121 17.67 -12.91 25.23
N THR A 122 17.18 -14.05 25.72
CA THR A 122 17.15 -14.35 27.16
C THR A 122 18.54 -14.39 27.82
N GLU A 123 19.59 -14.57 27.02
CA GLU A 123 21.00 -14.58 27.47
C GLU A 123 21.70 -13.24 27.26
N GLY A 124 20.96 -12.18 26.90
CA GLY A 124 21.51 -10.84 26.69
C GLY A 124 22.27 -10.66 25.37
N THR A 125 22.17 -11.62 24.44
CA THR A 125 22.77 -11.46 23.10
C THR A 125 21.94 -10.48 22.28
N PRO A 126 22.53 -9.44 21.66
CA PRO A 126 21.79 -8.49 20.83
C PRO A 126 21.19 -9.14 19.59
N ALA A 127 19.97 -8.75 19.21
CA ALA A 127 19.28 -9.21 18.01
C ALA A 127 18.45 -8.08 17.37
N PHE A 128 18.33 -8.08 16.05
CA PHE A 128 17.43 -7.18 15.33
C PHE A 128 16.12 -7.88 14.98
N ILE A 129 14.99 -7.20 15.15
CA ILE A 129 13.67 -7.60 14.64
C ILE A 129 13.16 -6.48 13.72
N HIS A 130 13.02 -6.77 12.43
CA HIS A 130 12.64 -5.76 11.45
C HIS A 130 11.89 -6.38 10.26
N ALA A 131 10.78 -5.73 9.87
CA ALA A 131 9.85 -6.18 8.85
C ALA A 131 9.27 -7.60 9.10
N GLY A 132 8.45 -8.09 8.17
CA GLY A 132 7.83 -9.41 8.24
C GLY A 132 6.90 -9.68 7.05
N PRO A 133 7.42 -9.72 5.81
CA PRO A 133 6.60 -10.04 4.64
C PRO A 133 6.21 -11.52 4.60
N PHE A 134 5.19 -11.84 3.79
CA PHE A 134 4.77 -13.22 3.53
C PHE A 134 5.77 -13.98 2.63
N ALA A 135 6.13 -15.20 3.01
CA ALA A 135 7.11 -16.02 2.27
C ALA A 135 6.58 -16.69 0.98
N ASN A 136 5.28 -16.58 0.67
CA ASN A 136 4.66 -17.22 -0.51
C ASN A 136 4.36 -16.23 -1.66
N ILE A 137 4.05 -14.98 -1.33
CA ILE A 137 3.76 -13.90 -2.29
C ILE A 137 4.82 -12.80 -2.27
N ALA A 138 5.78 -12.88 -1.35
CA ALA A 138 7.02 -12.12 -1.33
C ALA A 138 8.21 -13.09 -1.17
N HIS A 139 9.34 -12.60 -0.66
CA HIS A 139 10.60 -13.36 -0.53
C HIS A 139 10.68 -14.21 0.73
#